data_AF-A0A4Q7NC74-F1
#
_entry.id   AF-A0A4Q7NC74-F1
#
_cell.length_a   1.000
_cell.length_b   1.000
_cell.length_c   1.000
_cell.angle_alpha   90.00
_cell.angle_beta   90.00
_cell.angle_gamma   90.00
#
_symmetry.space_group_name_H-M   'P 1'
#
loop_
_entity.id
_entity.type
_entity.pdbx_description
1 polymer ?
#
loop_
_entity_poly.entity_id
_entity_poly.type
_entity_poly.pdbx_seq_one_letter_code
_entity_poly.pdbx_strand_id
1 'polypeptide(L)'
;MLSIDEAFRKFKSRLELNEREQKNASQRQNEVRDYLQTKFGIARSFLTGSYARYTKTKPLKDIDIFFVLKDSEKHYHGKAASVVLDDFHSALVEKYGSAAVRKQARSINVDFGVHIDAEDNTDYRVVSVDAVPAFDTGDQYEIPDTASGKWIKTDPEIHKDKATAAHQAYGNEWKGLVRMVKYWNNNPKHGDLKPVKPSFLIEVMALECLYGGWGGSFDREIQSFFATLADRVHDEWPDPAGLGPAISNDMDAARKQRAQQLLFQASQDASIAIDHARRGRNIEALRAWRALFGPKFPLS
;
A
#
# COMPACT_ATOMS: atom_id res chain seq x y z
N MET A 1 -27.50 4.25 18.26
CA MET A 1 -27.17 3.07 17.44
C MET A 1 -26.35 3.59 16.27
N LEU A 2 -25.19 3.00 15.98
CA LEU A 2 -24.28 3.48 14.93
C LEU A 2 -24.94 3.29 13.56
N SER A 3 -25.12 4.37 12.80
CA SER A 3 -25.56 4.28 11.40
C SER A 3 -24.43 3.77 10.49
N ILE A 4 -24.77 3.36 9.28
CA ILE A 4 -23.77 2.90 8.29
C ILE A 4 -22.76 4.00 7.96
N ASP A 5 -23.21 5.23 7.72
CA ASP A 5 -22.31 6.35 7.42
C ASP A 5 -21.36 6.66 8.60
N GLU A 6 -21.88 6.72 9.83
CA GLU A 6 -21.03 6.93 11.02
C GLU A 6 -20.00 5.80 11.17
N ALA A 7 -20.38 4.55 10.91
CA ALA A 7 -19.46 3.41 10.93
C ALA A 7 -18.34 3.55 9.91
N PHE A 8 -18.67 3.94 8.68
CA PHE A 8 -17.67 4.18 7.63
C PHE A 8 -16.78 5.39 7.93
N ARG A 9 -17.32 6.49 8.48
CA ARG A 9 -16.49 7.65 8.89
C ARG A 9 -15.52 7.28 10.01
N LYS A 10 -15.98 6.53 11.00
CA LYS A 10 -15.12 6.01 12.07
C LYS A 10 -14.09 5.00 11.53
N PHE A 11 -14.45 4.18 10.55
CA PHE A 11 -13.51 3.31 9.85
C PHE A 11 -12.46 4.10 9.05
N LYS A 12 -12.87 5.12 8.27
CA LYS A 12 -11.99 6.05 7.56
C LYS A 12 -10.96 6.64 8.51
N SER A 13 -11.41 7.19 9.64
CA SER A 13 -10.55 7.80 10.66
C SER A 13 -9.59 6.79 11.30
N ARG A 14 -10.03 5.57 11.61
CA ARG A 14 -9.15 4.48 12.12
C ARG A 14 -8.05 4.07 11.14
N LEU A 15 -8.25 4.30 9.84
CA LEU A 15 -7.26 4.04 8.80
C LEU A 15 -6.36 5.24 8.49
N GLU A 16 -6.65 6.42 9.04
CA GLU A 16 -5.81 7.60 8.86
C GLU A 16 -4.51 7.50 9.67
N LEU A 17 -3.48 8.12 9.12
CA LEU A 17 -2.18 8.22 9.77
C LEU A 17 -2.24 9.28 10.86
N ASN A 18 -1.86 8.93 12.10
CA ASN A 18 -1.80 9.88 13.20
C ASN A 18 -0.37 10.29 13.55
N GLU A 19 -0.23 11.32 14.39
CA GLU A 19 1.06 11.93 14.73
C GLU A 19 2.03 10.96 15.44
N ARG A 20 1.52 10.07 16.31
CA ARG A 20 2.37 9.10 17.02
C ARG A 20 3.00 8.10 16.05
N GLU A 21 2.22 7.65 15.08
CA GLU A 21 2.71 6.76 14.02
C GLU A 21 3.68 7.47 13.09
N GLN A 22 3.47 8.75 12.78
CA GLN A 22 4.42 9.55 12.01
C GLN A 22 5.75 9.68 12.72
N LYS A 23 5.72 10.01 14.03
CA LYS A 23 6.93 10.07 14.87
C LYS A 23 7.65 8.73 14.87
N ASN A 24 6.93 7.62 15.00
CA ASN A 24 7.53 6.29 14.99
C ASN A 24 8.13 5.93 13.62
N ALA A 25 7.46 6.26 12.51
CA ALA A 25 8.01 6.08 11.17
C ALA A 25 9.30 6.87 10.95
N SER A 26 9.34 8.13 11.37
CA SER A 26 10.54 8.98 11.30
C SER A 26 11.68 8.42 12.18
N GLN A 27 11.37 7.88 13.36
CA GLN A 27 12.36 7.22 14.21
C GLN A 27 12.95 5.97 13.52
N ARG A 28 12.12 5.13 12.91
CA ARG A 28 12.59 3.96 12.14
C ARG A 28 13.41 4.35 10.92
N GLN A 29 13.04 5.42 10.22
CA GLN A 29 13.85 5.95 9.13
C GLN A 29 15.24 6.37 9.61
N ASN A 30 15.32 7.12 10.71
CA ASN A 30 16.60 7.54 11.28
C ASN A 30 17.44 6.32 11.68
N GLU A 31 16.85 5.37 12.42
CA GLU A 31 17.53 4.15 12.85
C GLU A 31 18.14 3.36 11.68
N VAL A 32 17.36 3.12 10.62
CA VAL A 32 17.82 2.34 9.46
C VAL A 32 18.82 3.15 8.63
N ARG A 33 18.59 4.45 8.43
CA ARG A 33 19.51 5.34 7.69
C ARG A 33 20.86 5.42 8.38
N ASP A 34 20.87 5.72 9.67
CA ASP A 34 22.11 5.95 10.41
C ASP A 34 22.94 4.66 10.43
N TYR A 35 22.31 3.48 10.49
CA TYR A 35 23.01 2.21 10.32
C TYR A 35 23.54 2.01 8.89
N LEU A 36 22.71 2.13 7.86
CA LEU A 36 23.14 1.90 6.48
C LEU A 36 24.22 2.89 6.02
N GLN A 37 24.24 4.11 6.57
CA GLN A 37 25.31 5.09 6.32
C GLN A 37 26.68 4.64 6.82
N THR A 38 26.75 3.70 7.76
CA THR A 38 28.02 3.09 8.20
C THR A 38 28.55 2.03 7.22
N LYS A 39 27.70 1.56 6.31
CA LYS A 39 27.97 0.46 5.36
C LYS A 39 28.07 0.94 3.91
N PHE A 40 27.36 2.02 3.58
CA PHE A 40 27.23 2.56 2.23
C PHE A 40 27.32 4.09 2.24
N GLY A 41 27.83 4.66 1.15
CA GLY A 41 27.75 6.07 0.85
C GLY A 41 26.32 6.50 0.53
N ILE A 42 25.52 6.83 1.56
CA ILE A 42 24.15 7.35 1.40
C ILE A 42 24.13 8.86 1.64
N ALA A 43 23.64 9.63 0.67
CA ALA A 43 23.53 11.08 0.74
C ALA A 43 22.37 11.53 1.63
N ARG A 44 21.19 10.94 1.42
CA ARG A 44 19.96 11.24 2.14
C ARG A 44 19.00 10.04 2.07
N SER A 45 17.99 10.04 2.92
CA SER A 45 16.84 9.17 2.75
C SER A 45 15.54 9.93 2.97
N PHE A 46 14.44 9.43 2.41
CA PHE A 46 13.12 10.00 2.62
C PHE A 46 12.03 8.93 2.59
N LEU A 47 11.03 9.12 3.45
CA LEU A 47 9.79 8.32 3.46
C LEU A 47 8.99 8.64 2.20
N THR A 48 8.56 7.61 1.47
CA THR A 48 7.90 7.78 0.18
C THR A 48 6.74 6.79 -0.01
N GLY A 49 6.31 6.58 -1.25
CA GLY A 49 5.29 5.62 -1.61
C GLY A 49 3.92 5.98 -1.02
N SER A 50 3.13 4.95 -0.78
CA SER A 50 1.76 5.12 -0.27
C SER A 50 1.69 5.75 1.13
N TYR A 51 2.76 5.67 1.91
CA TYR A 51 2.86 6.33 3.22
C TYR A 51 2.82 7.85 3.06
N ALA A 52 3.72 8.41 2.23
CA ALA A 52 3.80 9.85 1.98
C ALA A 52 2.55 10.41 1.26
N ARG A 53 1.85 9.57 0.48
CA ARG A 53 0.60 9.96 -0.18
C ARG A 53 -0.64 9.87 0.70
N TYR A 54 -0.53 9.35 1.92
CA TYR A 54 -1.65 9.02 2.81
C TYR A 54 -2.62 7.98 2.22
N THR A 55 -2.12 7.07 1.39
CA THR A 55 -2.90 5.98 0.76
C THR A 55 -2.48 4.61 1.26
N LYS A 56 -1.56 4.53 2.23
CA LYS A 56 -1.23 3.30 2.96
C LYS A 56 -2.31 2.99 3.99
N THR A 57 -2.69 1.72 4.10
CA THR A 57 -3.68 1.24 5.06
C THR A 57 -3.04 0.79 6.38
N LYS A 58 -3.84 0.26 7.31
CA LYS A 58 -3.41 -0.24 8.62
C LYS A 58 -3.43 -1.78 8.71
N PRO A 59 -2.65 -2.38 9.63
CA PRO A 59 -1.50 -1.79 10.32
C PRO A 59 -0.43 -1.28 9.33
N LEU A 60 0.39 -0.31 9.74
CA LEU A 60 1.38 0.30 8.85
C LEU A 60 2.54 -0.68 8.60
N LYS A 61 2.49 -1.35 7.45
CA LYS A 61 3.50 -2.29 6.95
C LYS A 61 4.15 -1.77 5.67
N ASP A 62 5.36 -2.26 5.40
CA ASP A 62 6.06 -2.08 4.12
C ASP A 62 6.21 -0.59 3.77
N ILE A 63 6.62 0.25 4.74
CA ILE A 63 6.80 1.68 4.51
C ILE A 63 8.05 1.93 3.67
N ASP A 64 7.86 2.49 2.47
CA ASP A 64 8.94 2.74 1.53
C ASP A 64 9.88 3.84 2.03
N ILE A 65 11.18 3.54 2.06
CA ILE A 65 12.25 4.50 2.34
C ILE A 65 13.26 4.42 1.19
N PHE A 66 13.37 5.51 0.42
CA PHE A 66 14.44 5.62 -0.57
C PHE A 66 15.73 6.01 0.13
N PHE A 67 16.78 5.22 -0.06
CA PHE A 67 18.15 5.49 0.37
C PHE A 67 18.94 5.94 -0.84
N VAL A 68 19.11 7.26 -0.97
CA VAL A 68 19.76 7.89 -2.13
C VAL A 68 21.27 7.71 -2.00
N LEU A 69 21.81 6.85 -2.85
CA LEU A 69 23.22 6.52 -2.93
C LEU A 69 24.02 7.69 -3.51
N LYS A 70 25.23 7.93 -2.98
CA LYS A 70 26.19 8.92 -3.46
C LYS A 70 26.85 8.46 -4.76
N ASP A 71 27.50 9.37 -5.47
CA ASP A 71 28.27 9.06 -6.68
C ASP A 71 29.41 8.06 -6.43
N SER A 72 29.95 7.99 -5.20
CA SER A 72 30.92 6.96 -4.81
C SER A 72 30.37 5.53 -4.93
N GLU A 73 29.05 5.37 -4.84
CA GLU A 73 28.35 4.09 -4.95
C GLU A 73 27.82 3.82 -6.36
N LYS A 74 28.09 4.70 -7.34
CA LYS A 74 27.55 4.60 -8.71
C LYS A 74 27.93 3.31 -9.43
N HIS A 75 28.96 2.61 -8.94
CA HIS A 75 29.34 1.29 -9.43
C HIS A 75 28.21 0.25 -9.32
N TYR A 76 27.25 0.40 -8.40
CA TYR A 76 26.05 -0.47 -8.33
C TYR A 76 25.12 -0.27 -9.53
N HIS A 77 25.07 0.95 -10.07
CA HIS A 77 24.17 1.31 -11.18
C HIS A 77 24.49 0.57 -12.47
N GLY A 78 25.78 0.28 -12.71
CA GLY A 78 26.25 -0.51 -13.84
C GLY A 78 26.18 -2.04 -13.64
N LYS A 79 25.73 -2.51 -12.47
CA LYS A 79 25.61 -3.94 -12.13
C LYS A 79 24.15 -4.39 -12.18
N ALA A 80 23.94 -5.70 -12.15
CA ALA A 80 22.61 -6.29 -12.04
C ALA A 80 21.93 -5.85 -10.73
N ALA A 81 20.61 -5.66 -10.79
CA ALA A 81 19.78 -5.23 -9.65
C ALA A 81 19.95 -6.10 -8.40
N SER A 82 20.20 -7.40 -8.58
CA SER A 82 20.43 -8.32 -7.47
C SER A 82 21.61 -7.92 -6.60
N VAL A 83 22.68 -7.36 -7.18
CA VAL A 83 23.94 -7.07 -6.46
C VAL A 83 23.71 -6.06 -5.34
N VAL A 84 23.11 -4.91 -5.64
CA VAL A 84 22.84 -3.89 -4.60
C VAL A 84 21.83 -4.39 -3.57
N LEU A 85 20.85 -5.19 -3.99
CA LEU A 85 19.85 -5.76 -3.08
C LEU A 85 20.47 -6.82 -2.16
N ASP A 86 21.38 -7.65 -2.65
CA ASP A 86 22.09 -8.65 -1.84
C ASP A 86 23.01 -8.00 -0.82
N ASP A 87 23.68 -6.90 -1.18
CA ASP A 87 24.54 -6.16 -0.26
C ASP A 87 23.72 -5.44 0.82
N PHE A 88 22.61 -4.76 0.44
CA PHE A 88 21.66 -4.18 1.40
C PHE A 88 21.08 -5.25 2.33
N HIS A 89 20.69 -6.40 1.78
CA HIS A 89 20.16 -7.52 2.55
C HIS A 89 21.18 -8.01 3.58
N SER A 90 22.40 -8.27 3.15
CA SER A 90 23.48 -8.77 4.02
C SER A 90 23.77 -7.80 5.16
N ALA A 91 23.90 -6.50 4.85
CA ALA A 91 24.06 -5.46 5.86
C ALA A 91 22.89 -5.43 6.85
N LEU A 92 21.64 -5.44 6.38
CA LEU A 92 20.48 -5.40 7.27
C LEU A 92 20.36 -6.67 8.13
N VAL A 93 20.73 -7.84 7.60
CA VAL A 93 20.78 -9.10 8.35
C VAL A 93 21.79 -9.02 9.51
N GLU A 94 22.94 -8.36 9.33
CA GLU A 94 23.91 -8.19 10.43
C GLU A 94 23.31 -7.43 11.62
N LYS A 95 22.43 -6.45 11.39
CA LYS A 95 21.79 -5.66 12.46
C LYS A 95 20.53 -6.30 13.02
N TYR A 96 19.68 -6.84 12.17
CA TYR A 96 18.31 -7.24 12.53
C TYR A 96 18.11 -8.77 12.61
N GLY A 97 19.07 -9.55 12.09
CA GLY A 97 18.96 -11.01 11.99
C GLY A 97 18.15 -11.47 10.77
N SER A 98 18.40 -12.70 10.31
CA SER A 98 17.82 -13.25 9.07
C SER A 98 16.29 -13.41 9.11
N ALA A 99 15.71 -13.62 10.29
CA ALA A 99 14.26 -13.77 10.44
C ALA A 99 13.49 -12.46 10.24
N ALA A 100 14.13 -11.32 10.51
CA ALA A 100 13.50 -10.00 10.43
C ALA A 100 13.73 -9.30 9.07
N VAL A 101 14.58 -9.87 8.20
CA VAL A 101 14.99 -9.26 6.95
C VAL A 101 14.59 -10.14 5.78
N ARG A 102 13.89 -9.56 4.80
CA ARG A 102 13.41 -10.31 3.64
C ARG A 102 13.66 -9.55 2.35
N LYS A 103 14.35 -10.19 1.41
CA LYS A 103 14.55 -9.67 0.05
C LYS A 103 13.21 -9.63 -0.71
N GLN A 104 12.93 -8.51 -1.39
CA GLN A 104 11.79 -8.33 -2.28
C GLN A 104 12.26 -7.93 -3.68
N ALA A 105 11.32 -7.69 -4.59
CA ALA A 105 11.63 -7.42 -6.00
C ALA A 105 12.39 -6.11 -6.24
N ARG A 106 12.21 -5.11 -5.37
CA ARG A 106 12.78 -3.75 -5.55
C ARG A 106 13.33 -3.14 -4.26
N SER A 107 13.36 -3.93 -3.18
CA SER A 107 13.57 -3.44 -1.82
C SER A 107 13.97 -4.59 -0.90
N ILE A 108 14.46 -4.22 0.29
CA ILE A 108 14.67 -5.13 1.41
C ILE A 108 13.73 -4.76 2.53
N ASN A 109 12.84 -5.67 2.90
CA ASN A 109 11.91 -5.47 4.01
C ASN A 109 12.64 -5.72 5.33
N VAL A 110 12.43 -4.84 6.30
CA VAL A 110 12.88 -4.98 7.69
C VAL A 110 11.65 -4.96 8.59
N ASP A 111 11.38 -6.07 9.26
CA ASP A 111 10.32 -6.22 10.26
C ASP A 111 10.86 -5.90 11.66
N PHE A 112 10.13 -5.09 12.42
CA PHE A 112 10.56 -4.64 13.76
C PHE A 112 10.02 -5.50 14.90
N GLY A 113 9.41 -6.66 14.62
CA GLY A 113 8.85 -7.56 15.62
C GLY A 113 7.67 -6.95 16.38
N VAL A 114 6.93 -6.03 15.74
CA VAL A 114 5.82 -5.33 16.39
C VAL A 114 4.60 -6.23 16.48
N HIS A 115 4.13 -6.48 17.70
CA HIS A 115 2.88 -7.18 17.95
C HIS A 115 1.69 -6.41 17.38
N ILE A 116 0.84 -7.11 16.64
CA ILE A 116 -0.45 -6.64 16.11
C ILE A 116 -1.54 -7.35 16.90
N ASP A 117 -2.41 -6.60 17.58
CA ASP A 117 -3.51 -7.16 18.37
C ASP A 117 -4.69 -7.63 17.49
N ALA A 118 -5.72 -8.19 18.12
CA ALA A 118 -6.92 -8.69 17.44
C ALA A 118 -7.74 -7.60 16.74
N GLU A 119 -7.52 -6.33 17.08
CA GLU A 119 -8.13 -5.14 16.48
C GLU A 119 -7.22 -4.43 15.46
N ASP A 120 -6.15 -5.09 15.03
CA ASP A 120 -5.12 -4.57 14.14
C ASP A 120 -4.42 -3.30 14.67
N ASN A 121 -4.32 -3.12 15.99
CA ASN A 121 -3.53 -2.05 16.58
C ASN A 121 -2.13 -2.54 16.92
N THR A 122 -1.20 -1.58 16.96
CA THR A 122 0.24 -1.82 17.17
C THR A 122 0.80 -0.94 18.28
N ASP A 123 -0.07 -0.31 19.08
CA ASP A 123 0.26 0.83 19.95
C ASP A 123 1.02 1.93 19.16
N TYR A 124 0.44 2.32 18.03
CA TYR A 124 0.92 3.43 17.19
C TYR A 124 2.33 3.21 16.60
N ARG A 125 2.78 1.95 16.52
CA ARG A 125 4.09 1.58 15.94
C ARG A 125 3.95 1.09 14.51
N VAL A 126 4.94 1.42 13.68
CA VAL A 126 5.08 0.86 12.34
C VAL A 126 5.65 -0.56 12.45
N VAL A 127 5.13 -1.47 11.62
CA VAL A 127 5.48 -2.90 11.69
C VAL A 127 6.76 -3.18 10.91
N SER A 128 6.87 -2.63 9.71
CA SER A 128 8.00 -2.87 8.80
C SER A 128 8.24 -1.71 7.85
N VAL A 129 9.47 -1.62 7.34
CA VAL A 129 9.89 -0.69 6.28
C VAL A 129 10.48 -1.45 5.10
N ASP A 130 10.34 -0.90 3.90
CA ASP A 130 10.99 -1.37 2.69
C ASP A 130 12.15 -0.41 2.37
N ALA A 131 13.38 -0.90 2.56
CA ALA A 131 14.59 -0.18 2.22
C ALA A 131 14.86 -0.28 0.72
N VAL A 132 14.80 0.85 0.02
CA VAL A 132 14.94 0.93 -1.44
C VAL A 132 16.26 1.64 -1.78
N PRO A 133 17.26 0.94 -2.34
CA PRO A 133 18.42 1.61 -2.93
C PRO A 133 17.96 2.49 -4.10
N ALA A 134 18.37 3.75 -4.13
CA ALA A 134 17.97 4.68 -5.17
C ALA A 134 19.15 5.52 -5.67
N PHE A 135 19.17 5.81 -6.96
CA PHE A 135 19.98 6.87 -7.53
C PHE A 135 19.09 8.04 -7.92
N ASP A 136 19.48 9.24 -7.51
CA ASP A 136 18.91 10.48 -8.03
C ASP A 136 19.56 10.76 -9.40
N THR A 137 18.75 10.93 -10.43
CA THR A 137 19.21 11.21 -11.81
C THR A 137 18.96 12.65 -12.23
N GLY A 138 18.49 13.50 -11.29
CA GLY A 138 18.16 14.90 -11.51
C GLY A 138 16.65 15.14 -11.55
N ASP A 139 15.96 14.53 -12.51
CA ASP A 139 14.51 14.69 -12.71
C ASP A 139 13.67 13.59 -12.04
N GLN A 140 14.25 12.42 -11.86
CA GLN A 140 13.59 11.22 -11.32
C GLN A 140 14.60 10.36 -10.55
N TYR A 141 14.11 9.23 -10.02
CA TYR A 141 14.95 8.23 -9.39
C TYR A 141 15.04 6.97 -10.23
N GLU A 142 16.14 6.23 -10.07
CA GLU A 142 16.25 4.86 -10.53
C GLU A 142 16.41 3.91 -9.34
N ILE A 143 15.66 2.80 -9.36
CA ILE A 143 15.64 1.77 -8.31
C ILE A 143 15.88 0.37 -8.91
N PRO A 144 16.45 -0.59 -8.17
CA PRO A 144 16.70 -1.93 -8.68
C PRO A 144 15.39 -2.69 -8.91
N ASP A 145 15.32 -3.49 -9.98
CA ASP A 145 14.19 -4.35 -10.30
C ASP A 145 14.66 -5.77 -10.64
N THR A 146 14.34 -6.74 -9.79
CA THR A 146 14.78 -8.13 -10.01
C THR A 146 14.06 -8.82 -11.16
N ALA A 147 12.88 -8.34 -11.58
CA ALA A 147 12.12 -8.97 -12.67
C ALA A 147 12.83 -8.77 -14.03
N SER A 148 13.33 -7.56 -14.28
CA SER A 148 14.15 -7.23 -15.46
C SER A 148 15.64 -7.48 -15.25
N GLY A 149 16.09 -7.57 -13.99
CA GLY A 149 17.50 -7.62 -13.61
C GLY A 149 18.23 -6.28 -13.72
N LYS A 150 17.51 -5.20 -14.06
CA LYS A 150 18.03 -3.86 -14.35
C LYS A 150 17.51 -2.84 -13.33
N TRP A 151 17.94 -1.58 -13.51
CA TRP A 151 17.36 -0.43 -12.83
C TRP A 151 16.15 0.08 -13.62
N ILE A 152 15.08 0.47 -12.91
CA ILE A 152 13.88 1.08 -13.50
C ILE A 152 13.72 2.51 -12.98
N LYS A 153 13.17 3.37 -13.83
CA LYS A 153 12.86 4.76 -13.49
C LYS A 153 11.57 4.86 -12.69
N THR A 154 11.51 5.82 -11.79
CA THR A 154 10.34 6.11 -10.96
C THR A 154 10.33 7.56 -10.50
N ASP A 155 9.14 8.16 -10.43
CA ASP A 155 8.93 9.48 -9.86
C ASP A 155 7.76 9.44 -8.85
N PRO A 156 8.08 9.34 -7.55
CA PRO A 156 7.07 9.34 -6.49
C PRO A 156 6.26 10.64 -6.37
N GLU A 157 6.78 11.78 -6.87
CA GLU A 157 6.09 13.07 -6.80
C GLU A 157 4.92 13.09 -7.80
N ILE A 158 5.12 12.59 -9.03
CA ILE A 158 4.02 12.45 -10.01
C ILE A 158 2.89 11.58 -9.45
N HIS A 159 3.21 10.47 -8.77
CA HIS A 159 2.19 9.63 -8.14
C HIS A 159 1.43 10.37 -7.03
N LYS A 160 2.13 11.21 -6.26
CA LYS A 160 1.55 12.02 -5.19
C LYS A 160 0.63 13.11 -5.74
N ASP A 161 1.02 13.75 -6.82
CA ASP A 161 0.23 14.80 -7.48
C ASP A 161 -1.05 14.22 -8.05
N LYS A 162 -0.97 13.09 -8.76
CA LYS A 162 -2.16 12.38 -9.29
C LYS A 162 -3.10 11.94 -8.18
N ALA A 163 -2.58 11.37 -7.10
CA ALA A 163 -3.39 10.99 -5.94
C ALA A 163 -4.03 12.21 -5.25
N THR A 164 -3.35 13.36 -5.24
CA THR A 164 -3.88 14.60 -4.65
C THR A 164 -4.99 15.20 -5.51
N ALA A 165 -4.80 15.26 -6.83
CA ALA A 165 -5.82 15.71 -7.77
C ALA A 165 -7.07 14.83 -7.72
N ALA A 166 -6.90 13.50 -7.75
CA ALA A 166 -8.01 12.56 -7.62
C ALA A 166 -8.74 12.72 -6.28
N HIS A 167 -8.02 12.99 -5.19
CA HIS A 167 -8.61 13.25 -3.89
C HIS A 167 -9.48 14.50 -3.86
N GLN A 168 -8.98 15.60 -4.42
CA GLN A 168 -9.73 16.85 -4.51
C GLN A 168 -10.98 16.70 -5.39
N ALA A 169 -10.85 16.02 -6.53
CA ALA A 169 -11.96 15.76 -7.45
C ALA A 169 -13.06 14.85 -6.85
N TYR A 170 -12.71 14.07 -5.81
CA TYR A 170 -13.63 13.13 -5.15
C TYR A 170 -14.05 13.59 -3.75
N GLY A 171 -14.19 14.90 -3.54
CA GLY A 171 -14.70 15.46 -2.28
C GLY A 171 -13.84 15.14 -1.05
N ASN A 172 -12.53 14.91 -1.24
CA ASN A 172 -11.60 14.44 -0.21
C ASN A 172 -11.98 13.08 0.41
N GLU A 173 -12.60 12.19 -0.39
CA GLU A 173 -12.94 10.82 0.02
C GLU A 173 -12.09 9.75 -0.68
N TRP A 174 -11.49 10.07 -1.84
CA TRP A 174 -10.72 9.10 -2.66
C TRP A 174 -9.66 8.30 -1.87
N LYS A 175 -8.77 8.98 -1.13
CA LYS A 175 -7.72 8.32 -0.33
C LYS A 175 -8.31 7.42 0.76
N GLY A 176 -9.48 7.78 1.31
CA GLY A 176 -10.20 6.97 2.28
C GLY A 176 -10.67 5.65 1.67
N LEU A 177 -11.35 5.71 0.53
CA LEU A 177 -11.83 4.53 -0.20
C LEU A 177 -10.67 3.60 -0.60
N VAL A 178 -9.57 4.17 -1.12
CA VAL A 178 -8.36 3.41 -1.45
C VAL A 178 -7.80 2.68 -0.22
N ARG A 179 -7.70 3.35 0.94
CA ARG A 179 -7.23 2.70 2.19
C ARG A 179 -8.16 1.58 2.66
N MET A 180 -9.47 1.74 2.51
CA MET A 180 -10.47 0.71 2.88
C MET A 180 -10.32 -0.53 2.01
N VAL A 181 -10.21 -0.39 0.69
CA VAL A 181 -10.02 -1.54 -0.21
C VAL A 181 -8.65 -2.19 -0.02
N LYS A 182 -7.59 -1.41 0.21
CA LYS A 182 -6.28 -1.96 0.60
C LYS A 182 -6.33 -2.71 1.94
N TYR A 183 -7.19 -2.29 2.87
CA TYR A 183 -7.39 -2.99 4.15
C TYR A 183 -8.01 -4.37 3.91
N TRP A 184 -9.08 -4.44 3.10
CA TRP A 184 -9.65 -5.69 2.63
C TRP A 184 -8.60 -6.58 1.94
N ASN A 185 -7.75 -6.01 1.08
CA ASN A 185 -6.70 -6.75 0.36
C ASN A 185 -5.64 -7.36 1.29
N ASN A 186 -5.51 -6.85 2.53
CA ASN A 186 -4.62 -7.37 3.55
C ASN A 186 -5.32 -8.34 4.52
N ASN A 187 -6.61 -8.63 4.34
CA ASN A 187 -7.37 -9.44 5.29
C ASN A 187 -6.87 -10.90 5.30
N PRO A 188 -6.47 -11.46 6.46
CA PRO A 188 -5.97 -12.83 6.57
C PRO A 188 -6.93 -13.92 6.07
N LYS A 189 -8.24 -13.62 5.97
CA LYS A 189 -9.22 -14.56 5.40
C LYS A 189 -8.92 -14.99 3.96
N HIS A 190 -8.08 -14.23 3.25
CA HIS A 190 -7.64 -14.54 1.89
C HIS A 190 -6.43 -15.51 1.85
N GLY A 191 -5.91 -15.93 3.01
CA GLY A 191 -4.67 -16.72 3.12
C GLY A 191 -3.41 -15.89 2.86
N ASP A 192 -2.29 -16.58 2.60
CA ASP A 192 -0.97 -15.94 2.47
C ASP A 192 -0.83 -15.02 1.25
N LEU A 193 -1.73 -15.18 0.27
CA LEU A 193 -1.72 -14.48 -1.00
C LEU A 193 -2.82 -13.42 -1.06
N LYS A 194 -2.41 -12.15 -0.94
CA LYS A 194 -3.29 -10.98 -1.14
C LYS A 194 -4.07 -11.11 -2.46
N PRO A 195 -5.36 -10.76 -2.52
CA PRO A 195 -6.15 -10.77 -3.75
C PRO A 195 -5.46 -10.04 -4.92
N VAL A 196 -5.06 -8.78 -4.71
CA VAL A 196 -4.42 -7.91 -5.70
C VAL A 196 -2.95 -7.66 -5.33
N LYS A 197 -2.04 -7.91 -6.27
CA LYS A 197 -0.58 -7.68 -6.14
C LYS A 197 -0.08 -6.80 -7.31
N PRO A 198 0.73 -5.77 -7.04
CA PRO A 198 1.02 -5.20 -5.72
C PRO A 198 -0.20 -4.46 -5.16
N SER A 199 -0.19 -4.13 -3.87
CA SER A 199 -1.24 -3.29 -3.27
C SER A 199 -1.34 -1.89 -3.92
N PHE A 200 -0.24 -1.41 -4.52
CA PHE A 200 -0.21 -0.19 -5.31
C PHE A 200 -1.14 -0.23 -6.54
N LEU A 201 -1.39 -1.41 -7.14
CA LEU A 201 -2.30 -1.54 -8.28
C LEU A 201 -3.71 -1.05 -7.94
N ILE A 202 -4.21 -1.28 -6.72
CA ILE A 202 -5.52 -0.77 -6.28
C ILE A 202 -5.58 0.76 -6.36
N GLU A 203 -4.49 1.44 -6.00
CA GLU A 203 -4.41 2.91 -6.04
C GLU A 203 -4.29 3.45 -7.46
N VAL A 204 -3.56 2.74 -8.33
CA VAL A 204 -3.43 3.07 -9.76
C VAL A 204 -4.77 2.92 -10.46
N MET A 205 -5.44 1.78 -10.28
CA MET A 205 -6.78 1.55 -10.81
C MET A 205 -7.77 2.59 -10.30
N ALA A 206 -7.68 2.98 -9.02
CA ALA A 206 -8.56 3.98 -8.43
C ALA A 206 -8.49 5.36 -9.09
N LEU A 207 -7.40 5.70 -9.80
CA LEU A 207 -7.31 6.96 -10.55
C LEU A 207 -8.37 7.06 -11.66
N GLU A 208 -8.81 5.91 -12.21
CA GLU A 208 -9.83 5.84 -13.25
C GLU A 208 -11.12 5.15 -12.79
N CYS A 209 -11.05 4.18 -11.87
CA CYS A 209 -12.19 3.40 -11.42
C CYS A 209 -13.09 4.14 -10.42
N LEU A 210 -12.59 5.21 -9.79
CA LEU A 210 -13.40 6.15 -9.00
C LEU A 210 -13.59 7.43 -9.81
N TYR A 211 -14.76 7.56 -10.44
CA TYR A 211 -15.08 8.64 -11.37
C TYR A 211 -16.43 9.29 -11.03
N GLY A 212 -16.74 10.45 -11.62
CA GLY A 212 -18.02 11.13 -11.43
C GLY A 212 -18.13 11.98 -10.14
N GLY A 213 -17.08 11.99 -9.32
CA GLY A 213 -17.07 12.68 -8.03
C GLY A 213 -17.76 11.88 -6.92
N TRP A 214 -17.71 12.41 -5.69
CA TRP A 214 -18.29 11.73 -4.52
C TRP A 214 -19.82 11.77 -4.53
N GLY A 215 -20.45 10.60 -4.54
CA GLY A 215 -21.90 10.41 -4.57
C GLY A 215 -22.60 10.43 -3.21
N GLY A 216 -21.87 10.59 -2.09
CA GLY A 216 -22.48 10.81 -0.78
C GLY A 216 -22.65 9.58 0.12
N SER A 217 -22.37 8.36 -0.35
CA SER A 217 -22.67 7.14 0.41
C SER A 217 -21.55 6.10 0.31
N PHE A 218 -20.81 5.90 1.40
CA PHE A 218 -19.67 4.97 1.45
C PHE A 218 -20.01 3.54 1.03
N ASP A 219 -21.18 3.04 1.42
CA ASP A 219 -21.62 1.69 1.10
C ASP A 219 -21.74 1.47 -0.42
N ARG A 220 -22.40 2.40 -1.12
CA ARG A 220 -22.56 2.37 -2.60
C ARG A 220 -21.24 2.61 -3.33
N GLU A 221 -20.44 3.53 -2.82
CA GLU A 221 -19.12 3.87 -3.36
C GLU A 221 -18.17 2.67 -3.29
N ILE A 222 -18.12 1.99 -2.15
CA ILE A 222 -17.31 0.77 -1.98
C ILE A 222 -17.85 -0.38 -2.84
N GLN A 223 -19.16 -0.58 -2.91
CA GLN A 223 -19.75 -1.64 -3.73
C GLN A 223 -19.42 -1.44 -5.22
N SER A 224 -19.62 -0.22 -5.72
CA SER A 224 -19.31 0.13 -7.12
C SER A 224 -17.81 0.04 -7.39
N PHE A 225 -16.98 0.49 -6.44
CA PHE A 225 -15.53 0.43 -6.59
C PHE A 225 -15.03 -1.02 -6.68
N PHE A 226 -15.50 -1.94 -5.83
CA PHE A 226 -15.17 -3.37 -5.96
C PHE A 226 -15.62 -3.97 -7.30
N ALA A 227 -16.82 -3.61 -7.76
CA ALA A 227 -17.35 -4.10 -9.04
C ALA A 227 -16.48 -3.62 -10.22
N THR A 228 -16.16 -2.32 -10.28
CA THR A 228 -15.30 -1.75 -11.34
C THR A 228 -13.88 -2.31 -11.28
N LEU A 229 -13.33 -2.53 -10.08
CA LEU A 229 -12.02 -3.19 -9.93
C LEU A 229 -12.07 -4.63 -10.49
N ALA A 230 -13.11 -5.40 -10.19
CA ALA A 230 -13.24 -6.77 -10.69
C ALA A 230 -13.34 -6.83 -12.22
N ASP A 231 -14.08 -5.89 -12.82
CA ASP A 231 -14.24 -5.78 -14.28
C ASP A 231 -12.91 -5.44 -14.97
N ARG A 232 -12.14 -4.50 -14.41
CA ARG A 232 -10.96 -3.91 -15.04
C ARG A 232 -9.61 -4.46 -14.58
N VAL A 233 -9.55 -5.48 -13.71
CA VAL A 233 -8.26 -6.00 -13.18
C VAL A 233 -7.41 -6.71 -14.25
N HIS A 234 -8.02 -7.12 -15.37
CA HIS A 234 -7.31 -7.71 -16.51
C HIS A 234 -6.74 -6.68 -17.48
N ASP A 235 -7.20 -5.42 -17.42
CA ASP A 235 -6.69 -4.33 -18.24
C ASP A 235 -5.18 -4.12 -18.00
N GLU A 236 -4.52 -3.52 -18.99
CA GLU A 236 -3.17 -3.03 -18.80
C GLU A 236 -3.20 -1.72 -18.00
N TRP A 237 -2.55 -1.75 -16.84
CA TRP A 237 -2.39 -0.56 -15.99
C TRP A 237 -0.94 -0.08 -16.02
N PRO A 238 -0.59 0.90 -16.88
CA PRO A 238 0.76 1.44 -16.96
C PRO A 238 1.16 2.17 -15.68
N ASP A 239 2.46 2.43 -15.50
CA ASP A 239 2.91 3.36 -14.48
C ASP A 239 2.27 4.75 -14.74
N PRO A 240 1.54 5.35 -13.77
CA PRO A 240 0.95 6.67 -13.96
C PRO A 240 1.94 7.78 -14.30
N ALA A 241 3.23 7.60 -13.96
CA ALA A 241 4.30 8.53 -14.32
C ALA A 241 4.87 8.28 -15.73
N GLY A 242 4.55 7.14 -16.37
CA GLY A 242 5.06 6.78 -17.69
C GLY A 242 6.55 6.43 -17.72
N LEU A 243 7.14 6.06 -16.58
CA LEU A 243 8.58 5.83 -16.43
C LEU A 243 8.92 4.36 -16.27
N GLY A 244 8.21 3.68 -15.38
CA GLY A 244 8.41 2.28 -15.04
C GLY A 244 7.61 1.30 -15.89
N PRO A 245 7.78 -0.02 -15.65
CA PRO A 245 6.93 -1.04 -16.27
C PRO A 245 5.47 -0.90 -15.79
N ALA A 246 4.54 -1.51 -16.55
CA ALA A 246 3.14 -1.55 -16.15
C ALA A 246 2.96 -2.20 -14.77
N ILE A 247 2.14 -1.56 -13.92
CA ILE A 247 1.89 -1.95 -12.54
C ILE A 247 1.10 -3.26 -12.47
N SER A 248 0.34 -3.59 -13.52
CA SER A 248 -0.43 -4.83 -13.65
C SER A 248 0.39 -6.09 -13.98
N ASN A 249 1.72 -5.98 -14.13
CA ASN A 249 2.59 -7.09 -14.56
C ASN A 249 2.99 -8.06 -13.44
N ASP A 250 2.77 -7.73 -12.16
CA ASP A 250 3.24 -8.55 -11.02
C ASP A 250 2.33 -9.75 -10.68
N MET A 251 1.28 -9.99 -11.49
CA MET A 251 0.35 -11.12 -11.38
C MET A 251 0.30 -11.90 -12.69
N ASP A 252 0.54 -13.20 -12.62
CA ASP A 252 0.26 -14.12 -13.73
C ASP A 252 -1.26 -14.26 -14.00
N ALA A 253 -1.61 -14.94 -15.08
CA ALA A 253 -3.01 -15.11 -15.51
C ALA A 253 -3.90 -15.76 -14.42
N ALA A 254 -3.40 -16.80 -13.75
CA ALA A 254 -4.15 -17.47 -12.69
C ALA A 254 -4.38 -16.55 -11.48
N ARG A 255 -3.38 -15.74 -11.14
CA ARG A 255 -3.45 -14.76 -10.06
C ARG A 255 -4.37 -13.60 -10.41
N LYS A 256 -4.38 -13.11 -11.65
CA LYS A 256 -5.37 -12.12 -12.15
C LYS A 256 -6.79 -12.67 -12.10
N GLN A 257 -6.99 -13.92 -12.51
CA GLN A 257 -8.31 -14.59 -12.41
C GLN A 257 -8.78 -14.67 -10.96
N ARG A 258 -7.89 -15.05 -10.03
CA ARG A 258 -8.20 -15.06 -8.60
C ARG A 258 -8.52 -13.66 -8.07
N ALA A 259 -7.77 -12.63 -8.51
CA ALA A 259 -8.01 -11.24 -8.12
C ALA A 259 -9.43 -10.80 -8.53
N GLN A 260 -9.80 -11.03 -9.79
CA GLN A 260 -11.14 -10.76 -10.31
C GLN A 260 -12.22 -11.45 -9.47
N GLN A 261 -12.09 -12.75 -9.22
CA GLN A 261 -13.08 -13.52 -8.45
C GLN A 261 -13.28 -12.97 -7.04
N LEU A 262 -12.19 -12.63 -6.34
CA LEU A 262 -12.27 -12.12 -4.97
C LEU A 262 -12.79 -10.68 -4.91
N LEU A 263 -12.43 -9.83 -5.87
CA LEU A 263 -13.00 -8.48 -6.01
C LEU A 263 -14.51 -8.55 -6.32
N PHE A 264 -14.92 -9.45 -7.21
CA PHE A 264 -16.31 -9.69 -7.53
C PHE A 264 -17.09 -10.17 -6.30
N GLN A 265 -16.56 -11.15 -5.56
CA GLN A 265 -17.17 -11.61 -4.30
C GLN A 265 -17.32 -10.46 -3.29
N ALA A 266 -16.31 -9.60 -3.16
CA ALA A 266 -16.39 -8.44 -2.28
C ALA A 266 -17.51 -7.46 -2.70
N SER A 267 -17.74 -7.29 -4.00
CA SER A 267 -18.88 -6.48 -4.50
C SER A 267 -20.24 -7.11 -4.16
N GLN A 268 -20.35 -8.45 -4.18
CA GLN A 268 -21.56 -9.17 -3.77
C GLN A 268 -21.80 -9.07 -2.27
N ASP A 269 -20.75 -9.25 -1.46
CA ASP A 269 -20.79 -9.10 0.01
C ASP A 269 -21.23 -7.68 0.40
N ALA A 270 -20.70 -6.65 -0.29
CA ALA A 270 -21.12 -5.26 -0.13
C ALA A 270 -22.59 -5.06 -0.52
N SER A 271 -23.06 -5.69 -1.59
CA SER A 271 -24.47 -5.64 -2.03
C SER A 271 -25.42 -6.25 -1.00
N ILE A 272 -25.00 -7.34 -0.34
CA ILE A 272 -25.73 -7.96 0.77
C ILE A 272 -25.81 -6.99 1.95
N ALA A 273 -24.70 -6.35 2.34
CA ALA A 273 -24.68 -5.37 3.42
C ALA A 273 -25.63 -4.17 3.14
N ILE A 274 -25.66 -3.68 1.90
CA ILE A 274 -26.59 -2.63 1.45
C ILE A 274 -28.05 -3.10 1.55
N ASP A 275 -28.36 -4.34 1.15
CA ASP A 275 -29.73 -4.88 1.28
C ASP A 275 -30.18 -4.97 2.75
N HIS A 276 -29.29 -5.40 3.66
CA HIS A 276 -29.56 -5.37 5.09
C HIS A 276 -29.91 -3.96 5.57
N ALA A 277 -29.09 -2.96 5.23
CA ALA A 277 -29.34 -1.57 5.63
C ALA A 277 -30.69 -1.05 5.07
N ARG A 278 -30.97 -1.29 3.79
CA ARG A 278 -32.22 -0.88 3.12
C ARG A 278 -33.47 -1.48 3.77
N ARG A 279 -33.37 -2.69 4.33
CA ARG A 279 -34.49 -3.38 5.01
C ARG A 279 -34.53 -3.11 6.52
N GLY A 280 -33.83 -2.09 7.01
CA GLY A 280 -33.82 -1.70 8.43
C GLY A 280 -33.01 -2.63 9.35
N ARG A 281 -32.27 -3.60 8.79
CA ARG A 281 -31.44 -4.56 9.53
C ARG A 281 -30.03 -4.01 9.74
N ASN A 282 -29.95 -2.91 10.48
CA ASN A 282 -28.71 -2.11 10.60
C ASN A 282 -27.56 -2.88 11.27
N ILE A 283 -27.84 -3.70 12.28
CA ILE A 283 -26.82 -4.49 12.97
C ILE A 283 -26.23 -5.57 12.05
N GLU A 284 -27.07 -6.23 11.27
CA GLU A 284 -26.67 -7.21 10.27
C GLU A 284 -25.82 -6.57 9.17
N ALA A 285 -26.17 -5.37 8.73
CA ALA A 285 -25.38 -4.61 7.77
C ALA A 285 -23.98 -4.27 8.33
N LEU A 286 -23.88 -3.80 9.58
CA LEU A 286 -22.60 -3.54 10.25
C LEU A 286 -21.75 -4.83 10.36
N ARG A 287 -22.38 -5.95 10.72
CA ARG A 287 -21.70 -7.26 10.79
C ARG A 287 -21.21 -7.74 9.42
N ALA A 288 -22.00 -7.54 8.36
CA ALA A 288 -21.61 -7.87 7.00
C ALA A 288 -20.39 -7.04 6.55
N TRP A 289 -20.37 -5.73 6.83
CA TRP A 289 -19.21 -4.88 6.56
C TRP A 289 -17.98 -5.27 7.37
N ARG A 290 -18.15 -5.63 8.65
CA ARG A 290 -17.07 -6.19 9.49
C ARG A 290 -16.51 -7.49 8.91
N ALA A 291 -17.36 -8.39 8.44
CA ALA A 291 -16.94 -9.64 7.81
C ALA A 291 -16.20 -9.40 6.48
N LEU A 292 -16.62 -8.38 5.72
CA LEU A 292 -15.95 -7.95 4.50
C LEU A 292 -14.56 -7.39 4.81
N PHE A 293 -14.46 -6.37 5.66
CA PHE A 293 -13.22 -5.62 5.87
C PHE A 293 -12.27 -6.26 6.89
N GLY A 294 -12.78 -6.66 8.04
CA GLY A 294 -11.97 -7.07 9.19
C GLY A 294 -12.14 -6.14 10.40
N PRO A 295 -11.38 -6.40 11.49
CA PRO A 295 -11.69 -5.92 12.83
C PRO A 295 -11.72 -4.40 13.00
N LYS A 296 -11.05 -3.62 12.14
CA LYS A 296 -11.09 -2.14 12.22
C LYS A 296 -12.43 -1.51 11.86
N PHE A 297 -13.29 -2.18 11.08
CA PHE A 297 -14.62 -1.66 10.77
C PHE A 297 -15.50 -1.66 12.04
N PRO A 298 -16.03 -0.56 12.58
CA PRO A 298 -16.73 -0.58 13.88
C PRO A 298 -18.10 -1.27 13.82
N LEU A 299 -18.51 -1.88 14.95
CA LEU A 299 -19.88 -2.37 15.16
C LEU A 299 -20.68 -1.47 16.13
N SER A 300 -19.99 -0.56 16.81
CA SER A 300 -20.47 0.42 17.78
C SER A 300 -19.53 1.62 17.85
#